data_AF-A0A7X0IZZ5-F1
#
_entry.id   AF-A0A7X0IZZ5-F1
#
_cell.length_a   1.000
_cell.length_b   1.000
_cell.length_c   1.000
_cell.angle_alpha   90.00
_cell.angle_beta   90.00
_cell.angle_gamma   90.00
#
_symmetry.space_group_name_H-M   'P 1'
#
loop_
_entity.id
_entity.type
_entity.pdbx_description
1 polymer ?
#
loop_
_entity_poly.entity_id
_entity_poly.type
_entity_poly.pdbx_seq_one_letter_code
_entity_poly.pdbx_strand_id
1 'polypeptide(L)'
;MTPDERDIIRDFLNQLASEEETLHRDIRLDRVGLAFRTAINELDWYVWNYRQQQEPTEEQEEQYYLISLGVARLVLLSMQIHRGYPVPALTFRRQRRLYSEVLSLVSHLGFIQHGRRVSDSAFAGFCQVTRDPEGRFNFILPAGIIDHGAVEDDVSHHFSREMARVRHDFMRTSEGRNLQNVIDELHTDNVFVFREHFMGYNADPLLDEFYFQTAWSDLKNAIG
;
A
#
# COMPACT_ATOMS: atom_id res chain seq x y z
N MET A 1 -20.84 -6.75 -23.96
CA MET A 1 -21.54 -6.25 -22.79
C MET A 1 -22.96 -5.85 -23.15
N THR A 2 -23.92 -6.39 -22.42
CA THR A 2 -25.36 -6.14 -22.60
C THR A 2 -25.79 -4.85 -21.86
N PRO A 3 -26.98 -4.28 -22.17
CA PRO A 3 -27.54 -3.17 -21.40
C PRO A 3 -27.73 -3.51 -19.92
N ASP A 4 -28.19 -4.72 -19.62
CA ASP A 4 -28.44 -5.18 -18.24
C ASP A 4 -27.13 -5.26 -17.43
N GLU A 5 -26.05 -5.77 -18.02
CA GLU A 5 -24.72 -5.79 -17.39
C GLU A 5 -24.23 -4.38 -17.06
N ARG A 6 -24.50 -3.38 -17.93
CA ARG A 6 -24.11 -1.98 -17.67
C ARG A 6 -24.85 -1.40 -16.48
N ASP A 7 -26.13 -1.70 -16.34
CA ASP A 7 -26.93 -1.19 -15.23
C ASP A 7 -26.52 -1.85 -13.90
N ILE A 8 -26.20 -3.15 -13.91
CA ILE A 8 -25.62 -3.83 -12.73
C ILE A 8 -24.29 -3.20 -12.31
N ILE A 9 -23.37 -2.93 -13.26
CA ILE A 9 -22.09 -2.27 -12.97
C ILE A 9 -22.32 -0.86 -12.40
N ARG A 10 -23.26 -0.09 -12.99
CA ARG A 10 -23.57 1.26 -12.51
C ARG A 10 -24.07 1.21 -11.06
N ASP A 11 -24.97 0.30 -10.74
CA ASP A 11 -25.48 0.13 -9.38
C ASP A 11 -24.39 -0.27 -8.39
N PHE A 12 -23.49 -1.18 -8.79
CA PHE A 12 -22.34 -1.57 -7.99
C PHE A 12 -21.41 -0.38 -7.70
N LEU A 13 -21.03 0.39 -8.73
CA LEU A 13 -20.20 1.58 -8.58
C LEU A 13 -20.85 2.65 -7.70
N ASN A 14 -22.17 2.82 -7.80
CA ASN A 14 -22.92 3.72 -6.93
C ASN A 14 -22.88 3.27 -5.46
N GLN A 15 -22.99 1.96 -5.19
CA GLN A 15 -22.85 1.44 -3.83
C GLN A 15 -21.43 1.63 -3.29
N LEU A 16 -20.40 1.35 -4.10
CA LEU A 16 -19.01 1.63 -3.72
C LEU A 16 -18.76 3.12 -3.42
N ALA A 17 -19.36 4.02 -4.20
CA ALA A 17 -19.26 5.45 -3.95
C ALA A 17 -19.96 5.87 -2.64
N SER A 18 -21.12 5.26 -2.33
CA SER A 18 -21.81 5.48 -1.07
C SER A 18 -20.99 5.02 0.13
N GLU A 19 -20.37 3.83 0.05
CA GLU A 19 -19.47 3.32 1.08
C GLU A 19 -18.26 4.24 1.28
N GLU A 20 -17.60 4.67 0.19
CA GLU A 20 -16.47 5.59 0.27
C GLU A 20 -16.83 6.93 0.92
N GLU A 21 -18.03 7.45 0.66
CA GLU A 21 -18.50 8.69 1.28
C GLU A 21 -18.68 8.56 2.80
N THR A 22 -18.92 7.35 3.31
CA THR A 22 -18.91 7.13 4.77
C THR A 22 -17.51 7.31 5.35
N LEU A 23 -16.50 6.76 4.68
CA LEU A 23 -15.09 6.86 5.08
C LEU A 23 -14.54 8.28 4.91
N HIS A 24 -15.03 9.02 3.92
CA HIS A 24 -14.74 10.46 3.77
C HIS A 24 -15.08 11.25 5.03
N ARG A 25 -16.19 10.92 5.70
CA ARG A 25 -16.58 11.61 6.94
C ARG A 25 -15.58 11.33 8.05
N ASP A 26 -15.11 10.09 8.18
CA ASP A 26 -14.13 9.70 9.19
C ASP A 26 -12.76 10.36 8.93
N ILE A 27 -12.30 10.37 7.67
CA ILE A 27 -11.03 11.00 7.28
C ILE A 27 -11.07 12.53 7.50
N ARG A 28 -12.24 13.17 7.32
CA ARG A 28 -12.42 14.60 7.57
C ARG A 28 -12.26 14.97 9.05
N LEU A 29 -12.52 14.03 9.97
CA LEU A 29 -12.31 14.24 11.40
C LEU A 29 -10.83 14.18 11.78
N ASP A 30 -9.99 13.51 11.00
CA ASP A 30 -8.54 13.46 11.20
C ASP A 30 -7.87 14.77 10.74
N ARG A 31 -7.82 15.75 11.65
CA ARG A 31 -7.21 17.07 11.38
C ARG A 31 -5.70 17.13 11.60
N VAL A 32 -5.10 16.05 12.09
CA VAL A 32 -3.67 16.00 12.43
C VAL A 32 -2.89 15.01 11.56
N GLY A 33 -3.58 14.28 10.69
CA GLY A 33 -2.98 13.31 9.78
C GLY A 33 -2.56 12.03 10.48
N LEU A 34 -3.24 11.67 11.57
CA LEU A 34 -2.93 10.47 12.34
C LEU A 34 -3.20 9.20 11.53
N ALA A 35 -4.36 9.09 10.87
CA ALA A 35 -4.70 7.94 10.05
C ALA A 35 -3.77 7.85 8.84
N PHE A 36 -3.54 8.98 8.18
CA PHE A 36 -2.59 9.11 7.07
C PHE A 36 -1.19 8.61 7.46
N ARG A 37 -0.63 9.11 8.57
CA ARG A 37 0.73 8.75 9.00
C ARG A 37 0.81 7.31 9.51
N THR A 38 -0.20 6.84 10.24
CA THR A 38 -0.28 5.44 10.69
C THR A 38 -0.32 4.50 9.49
N ALA A 39 -1.11 4.81 8.47
CA ALA A 39 -1.26 3.96 7.29
C ALA A 39 0.05 3.80 6.52
N ILE A 40 0.81 4.89 6.36
CA ILE A 40 2.15 4.85 5.76
C ILE A 40 3.09 4.00 6.61
N ASN A 41 3.13 4.22 7.93
CA ASN A 41 3.98 3.42 8.82
C ASN A 41 3.64 1.92 8.78
N GLU A 42 2.36 1.57 8.73
CA GLU A 42 1.96 0.17 8.66
C GLU A 42 2.26 -0.44 7.30
N LEU A 43 2.15 0.32 6.19
CA LEU A 43 2.61 -0.14 4.88
C LEU A 43 4.12 -0.37 4.88
N ASP A 44 4.91 0.57 5.38
CA ASP A 44 6.38 0.44 5.47
C ASP A 44 6.76 -0.78 6.32
N TRP A 45 6.06 -0.99 7.44
CA TRP A 45 6.24 -2.16 8.28
C TRP A 45 5.85 -3.45 7.54
N TYR A 46 4.75 -3.45 6.79
CA TYR A 46 4.31 -4.61 6.01
C TYR A 46 5.34 -4.95 4.93
N VAL A 47 5.79 -3.95 4.16
CA VAL A 47 6.83 -4.08 3.14
C VAL A 47 8.12 -4.63 3.74
N TRP A 48 8.54 -4.09 4.89
CA TRP A 48 9.73 -4.59 5.57
C TRP A 48 9.59 -6.06 5.96
N ASN A 49 8.49 -6.45 6.63
CA ASN A 49 8.29 -7.85 7.04
C ASN A 49 8.13 -8.79 5.84
N TYR A 50 7.40 -8.35 4.82
CA TYR A 50 7.20 -9.09 3.58
C TYR A 50 8.54 -9.42 2.91
N ARG A 51 9.46 -8.44 2.86
CA ARG A 51 10.81 -8.64 2.28
C ARG A 51 11.74 -9.51 3.10
N GLN A 52 11.52 -9.61 4.41
CA GLN A 52 12.31 -10.50 5.26
C GLN A 52 11.86 -11.97 5.11
N GLN A 53 10.70 -12.22 4.48
CA GLN A 53 10.24 -13.57 4.20
C GLN A 53 10.88 -14.08 2.91
N GLN A 54 11.44 -15.29 2.95
CA GLN A 54 12.12 -15.89 1.79
C GLN A 54 11.12 -16.34 0.70
N GLU A 55 9.91 -16.72 1.10
CA GLU A 55 8.82 -17.15 0.22
C GLU A 55 7.48 -16.67 0.82
N PRO A 56 6.92 -15.53 0.35
CA PRO A 56 5.60 -15.09 0.75
C PRO A 56 4.52 -16.05 0.22
N THR A 57 3.42 -16.19 0.96
CA THR A 57 2.25 -16.95 0.53
C THR A 57 1.33 -16.10 -0.34
N GLU A 58 0.52 -16.75 -1.20
CA GLU A 58 -0.51 -16.05 -2.00
C GLU A 58 -1.43 -15.17 -1.12
N GLU A 59 -1.83 -15.66 0.05
CA GLU A 59 -2.66 -14.88 1.00
C GLU A 59 -1.95 -13.61 1.47
N GLN A 60 -0.63 -13.65 1.68
CA GLN A 60 0.14 -12.48 2.10
C GLN A 60 0.32 -11.48 0.95
N GLU A 61 0.46 -11.97 -0.28
CA GLU A 61 0.46 -11.16 -1.49
C GLU A 61 -0.87 -10.42 -1.67
N GLU A 62 -1.99 -11.13 -1.52
CA GLU A 62 -3.33 -10.54 -1.59
C GLU A 62 -3.55 -9.47 -0.52
N GLN A 63 -3.14 -9.75 0.72
CA GLN A 63 -3.22 -8.79 1.82
C GLN A 63 -2.37 -7.55 1.54
N TYR A 64 -1.13 -7.73 1.08
CA TYR A 64 -0.26 -6.61 0.71
C TYR A 64 -0.85 -5.77 -0.42
N TYR A 65 -1.40 -6.42 -1.46
CA TYR A 65 -2.08 -5.75 -2.56
C TYR A 65 -3.26 -4.89 -2.07
N LEU A 66 -4.15 -5.45 -1.24
CA LEU A 66 -5.31 -4.71 -0.72
C LEU A 66 -4.91 -3.53 0.16
N ILE A 67 -3.93 -3.73 1.06
CA ILE A 67 -3.43 -2.66 1.92
C ILE A 67 -2.80 -1.55 1.09
N SER A 68 -1.99 -1.91 0.08
CA SER A 68 -1.33 -0.94 -0.80
C SER A 68 -2.34 -0.06 -1.55
N LEU A 69 -3.41 -0.66 -2.09
CA LEU A 69 -4.51 0.10 -2.71
C LEU A 69 -5.21 1.02 -1.72
N GLY A 70 -5.49 0.51 -0.52
CA GLY A 70 -6.14 1.24 0.55
C GLY A 70 -5.35 2.45 1.00
N VAL A 71 -4.05 2.28 1.23
CA VAL A 71 -3.14 3.35 1.65
C VAL A 71 -3.05 4.41 0.55
N ALA A 72 -2.84 4.02 -0.71
CA ALA A 72 -2.79 4.96 -1.83
C ALA A 72 -4.09 5.79 -1.93
N ARG A 73 -5.25 5.16 -1.76
CA ARG A 73 -6.53 5.87 -1.75
C ARG A 73 -6.66 6.79 -0.54
N LEU A 74 -6.30 6.35 0.65
CA LEU A 74 -6.33 7.17 1.87
C LEU A 74 -5.46 8.43 1.70
N VAL A 75 -4.26 8.30 1.13
CA VAL A 75 -3.37 9.43 0.83
C VAL A 75 -4.08 10.43 -0.08
N LEU A 76 -4.63 9.96 -1.19
CA LEU A 76 -5.33 10.82 -2.14
C LEU A 76 -6.53 11.52 -1.50
N LEU A 77 -7.37 10.81 -0.76
CA LEU A 77 -8.53 11.39 -0.08
C LEU A 77 -8.11 12.40 0.98
N SER A 78 -7.08 12.09 1.76
CA SER A 78 -6.52 12.99 2.76
C SER A 78 -6.04 14.30 2.14
N MET A 79 -5.35 14.25 0.99
CA MET A 79 -4.89 15.43 0.26
C MET A 79 -6.03 16.22 -0.40
N GLN A 80 -7.12 15.56 -0.79
CA GLN A 80 -8.30 16.21 -1.35
C GLN A 80 -9.13 16.91 -0.27
N ILE A 81 -9.24 16.31 0.91
CA ILE A 81 -10.02 16.82 2.04
C ILE A 81 -9.26 17.94 2.76
N HIS A 82 -7.95 17.73 3.00
CA HIS A 82 -7.10 18.62 3.77
C HIS A 82 -6.10 19.31 2.85
N ARG A 83 -6.07 20.65 2.83
CA ARG A 83 -5.07 21.43 2.09
C ARG A 83 -3.65 21.31 2.67
N GLY A 84 -3.51 20.63 3.80
CA GLY A 84 -2.30 20.48 4.59
C GLY A 84 -2.68 20.25 6.05
N TYR A 85 -1.80 19.59 6.80
CA TYR A 85 -1.99 19.40 8.24
C TYR A 85 -1.34 20.54 9.02
N PRO A 86 -1.99 21.07 10.06
CA PRO A 86 -1.51 22.21 10.84
C PRO A 86 -0.37 21.86 11.80
N VAL A 87 -0.02 20.58 11.91
CA VAL A 87 1.01 20.04 12.80
C VAL A 87 2.13 19.39 11.97
N PRO A 88 3.39 19.44 12.45
CA PRO A 88 4.46 18.67 11.83
C PRO A 88 4.11 17.17 11.85
N ALA A 89 4.63 16.41 10.89
CA ALA A 89 4.37 14.98 10.79
C ALA A 89 4.72 14.27 12.12
N LEU A 90 3.70 13.93 12.89
CA LEU A 90 3.86 13.30 14.20
C LEU A 90 4.29 11.85 13.99
N THR A 91 5.46 11.49 14.52
CA THR A 91 5.83 10.08 14.64
C THR A 91 5.57 9.62 16.08
N PHE A 92 5.03 8.42 16.20
CA PHE A 92 4.70 7.81 17.49
C PHE A 92 5.03 6.33 17.43
N ARG A 93 5.32 5.76 18.58
CA ARG A 93 5.51 4.30 18.70
C ARG A 93 4.24 3.59 18.27
N ARG A 94 4.41 2.43 17.64
CA ARG A 94 3.29 1.59 17.20
C ARG A 94 2.40 1.24 18.39
N GLN A 95 1.13 1.65 18.32
CA GLN A 95 0.12 1.36 19.35
C GLN A 95 -0.93 0.41 18.78
N ARG A 96 -1.25 -0.65 19.55
CA ARG A 96 -2.09 -1.74 19.05
C ARG A 96 -3.45 -1.29 18.52
N ARG A 97 -4.08 -0.39 19.27
CA ARG A 97 -5.39 0.14 18.96
C ARG A 97 -5.38 0.98 17.67
N LEU A 98 -4.49 1.96 17.59
CA LEU A 98 -4.40 2.88 16.46
C LEU A 98 -4.12 2.13 15.15
N TYR A 99 -3.20 1.16 15.16
CA TYR A 99 -2.93 0.39 13.94
C TYR A 99 -4.15 -0.42 13.52
N SER A 100 -4.89 -1.04 14.45
CA SER A 100 -6.03 -1.89 14.08
C SER A 100 -7.17 -1.11 13.44
N GLU A 101 -7.44 0.10 13.97
CA GLU A 101 -8.45 1.00 13.43
C GLU A 101 -8.05 1.48 12.02
N VAL A 102 -6.78 1.86 11.84
CA VAL A 102 -6.28 2.31 10.53
C VAL A 102 -6.17 1.17 9.53
N LEU A 103 -5.77 -0.03 9.96
CA LEU A 103 -5.73 -1.21 9.10
C LEU A 103 -7.13 -1.54 8.57
N SER A 104 -8.15 -1.46 9.43
CA SER A 104 -9.55 -1.62 9.01
C SER A 104 -9.96 -0.57 7.98
N LEU A 105 -9.59 0.70 8.19
CA LEU A 105 -9.88 1.80 7.27
C LEU A 105 -9.21 1.58 5.90
N VAL A 106 -7.90 1.27 5.87
CA VAL A 106 -7.19 1.07 4.61
C VAL A 106 -7.66 -0.20 3.91
N SER A 107 -7.92 -1.30 4.62
CA SER A 107 -8.48 -2.51 3.99
C SER A 107 -9.83 -2.22 3.35
N HIS A 108 -10.70 -1.44 4.01
CA HIS A 108 -11.99 -1.06 3.43
C HIS A 108 -11.80 -0.21 2.16
N LEU A 109 -10.94 0.80 2.19
CA LEU A 109 -10.58 1.57 0.99
C LEU A 109 -9.97 0.70 -0.12
N GLY A 110 -9.17 -0.30 0.27
CA GLY A 110 -8.55 -1.28 -0.63
C GLY A 110 -9.59 -2.11 -1.37
N PHE A 111 -10.59 -2.64 -0.65
CA PHE A 111 -11.71 -3.36 -1.25
C PHE A 111 -12.54 -2.46 -2.20
N ILE A 112 -12.76 -1.20 -1.84
CA ILE A 112 -13.46 -0.24 -2.73
C ILE A 112 -12.67 -0.04 -4.04
N GLN A 113 -11.36 0.20 -3.96
CA GLN A 113 -10.54 0.37 -5.17
C GLN A 113 -10.43 -0.92 -5.98
N HIS A 114 -10.28 -2.06 -5.32
CA HIS A 114 -10.30 -3.35 -6.00
C HIS A 114 -11.63 -3.57 -6.72
N GLY A 115 -12.75 -3.28 -6.08
CA GLY A 115 -14.08 -3.34 -6.69
C GLY A 115 -14.21 -2.46 -7.94
N ARG A 116 -13.67 -1.24 -7.92
CA ARG A 116 -13.62 -0.37 -9.11
C ARG A 116 -12.83 -1.02 -10.26
N ARG A 117 -11.65 -1.59 -9.97
CA ARG A 117 -10.85 -2.30 -10.97
C ARG A 117 -11.58 -3.51 -11.55
N VAL A 118 -12.25 -4.29 -10.70
CA VAL A 118 -13.07 -5.43 -11.13
C VAL A 118 -14.23 -4.97 -12.03
N SER A 119 -14.82 -3.81 -11.72
CA SER A 119 -15.86 -3.19 -12.57
C SER A 119 -15.31 -2.75 -13.92
N ASP A 120 -14.12 -2.14 -13.94
CA ASP A 120 -13.45 -1.75 -15.18
C ASP A 120 -13.11 -2.97 -16.04
N SER A 121 -12.68 -4.08 -15.42
CA SER A 121 -12.47 -5.36 -16.10
C SER A 121 -13.76 -5.91 -16.70
N ALA A 122 -14.87 -5.86 -15.97
CA ALA A 122 -16.19 -6.23 -16.51
C ALA A 122 -16.58 -5.30 -17.66
N PHE A 123 -16.28 -4.01 -17.54
CA PHE A 123 -16.58 -3.03 -18.57
C PHE A 123 -15.76 -3.25 -19.86
N ALA A 124 -14.50 -3.67 -19.71
CA ALA A 124 -13.64 -4.06 -20.81
C ALA A 124 -14.01 -5.43 -21.43
N GLY A 125 -14.95 -6.16 -20.82
CA GLY A 125 -15.41 -7.47 -21.29
C GLY A 125 -14.51 -8.63 -20.87
N PHE A 126 -13.61 -8.43 -19.90
CA PHE A 126 -12.76 -9.49 -19.36
C PHE A 126 -13.46 -10.40 -18.36
N CYS A 127 -14.59 -9.97 -17.78
CA CYS A 127 -15.43 -10.80 -16.94
C CYS A 127 -16.92 -10.50 -17.17
N GLN A 128 -17.76 -11.46 -16.84
CA GLN A 128 -19.21 -11.28 -16.82
C GLN A 128 -19.65 -10.78 -15.45
N VAL A 129 -20.74 -10.02 -15.42
CA VAL A 129 -21.32 -9.52 -14.18
C VAL A 129 -22.77 -9.96 -14.09
N THR A 130 -23.14 -10.55 -12.95
CA THR A 130 -24.51 -10.97 -12.67
C THR A 130 -24.92 -10.53 -11.27
N ARG A 131 -26.22 -10.54 -11.00
CA ARG A 131 -26.76 -10.28 -9.68
C ARG A 131 -27.52 -11.50 -9.20
N ASP A 132 -27.23 -11.97 -8.00
CA ASP A 132 -27.95 -13.10 -7.41
C ASP A 132 -29.29 -12.67 -6.78
N PRO A 133 -30.15 -13.63 -6.39
CA PRO A 133 -31.44 -13.32 -5.75
C PRO A 133 -31.30 -12.56 -4.42
N GLU A 134 -30.18 -12.70 -3.72
CA GLU A 134 -29.88 -11.97 -2.49
C GLU A 134 -29.40 -10.53 -2.76
N GLY A 135 -29.24 -10.16 -4.03
CA GLY A 135 -28.84 -8.83 -4.47
C GLY A 135 -27.34 -8.60 -4.49
N ARG A 136 -26.51 -9.64 -4.28
CA ARG A 136 -25.06 -9.58 -4.36
C ARG A 136 -24.59 -9.54 -5.81
N PHE A 137 -23.46 -8.86 -6.00
CA PHE A 137 -22.81 -8.73 -7.29
C PHE A 137 -21.81 -9.86 -7.48
N ASN A 138 -21.94 -10.60 -8.58
CA ASN A 138 -21.05 -11.70 -8.93
C ASN A 138 -20.27 -11.34 -10.19
N PHE A 139 -18.95 -11.26 -10.06
CA PHE A 139 -18.04 -11.09 -11.18
C PHE A 139 -17.46 -12.45 -11.54
N ILE A 140 -17.81 -12.94 -12.73
CA ILE A 140 -17.46 -14.26 -13.22
C ILE A 140 -16.34 -14.11 -14.23
N LEU A 141 -15.15 -14.53 -13.83
CA LEU A 141 -14.00 -14.61 -14.72
C LEU A 141 -14.20 -15.77 -15.71
N PRO A 142 -13.81 -15.61 -16.98
CA PRO A 142 -13.83 -16.71 -17.94
C PRO A 142 -12.83 -17.78 -17.53
N ALA A 143 -13.09 -19.03 -17.90
CA ALA A 143 -12.25 -20.18 -17.53
C ALA A 143 -10.79 -20.10 -18.04
N GLY A 144 -10.52 -19.20 -18.98
CA GLY A 144 -9.17 -18.85 -19.41
C GLY A 144 -9.07 -17.35 -19.63
N ILE A 145 -8.22 -16.69 -18.85
CA ILE A 145 -7.76 -15.33 -19.11
C ILE A 145 -6.36 -15.50 -19.70
N ILE A 146 -6.14 -14.96 -20.89
CA ILE A 146 -4.77 -14.87 -21.42
C ILE A 146 -4.12 -13.72 -20.67
N ASP A 147 -3.26 -14.09 -19.73
CA ASP A 147 -2.40 -13.12 -19.07
C ASP A 147 -1.27 -12.75 -20.03
N HIS A 148 -1.51 -11.68 -20.79
CA HIS A 148 -0.52 -11.15 -21.72
C HIS A 148 0.69 -10.52 -21.02
N GLY A 149 0.58 -10.25 -19.71
CA GLY A 149 1.65 -9.70 -18.88
C GLY A 149 2.35 -10.75 -18.01
N ALA A 150 1.86 -11.99 -17.94
CA ALA A 150 2.42 -13.03 -17.08
C ALA A 150 3.92 -13.24 -17.28
N VAL A 151 4.42 -13.11 -18.51
CA VAL A 151 5.86 -13.27 -18.80
C VAL A 151 6.64 -12.06 -18.26
N GLU A 152 6.15 -10.85 -18.50
CA GLU A 152 6.73 -9.63 -17.97
C GLU A 152 6.69 -9.60 -16.43
N ASP A 153 5.56 -9.96 -15.84
CA ASP A 153 5.36 -10.05 -14.40
C ASP A 153 6.26 -11.12 -13.77
N ASP A 154 6.39 -12.31 -14.39
CA ASP A 154 7.32 -13.35 -13.94
C ASP A 154 8.78 -12.87 -13.99
N VAL A 155 9.15 -12.15 -15.06
CA VAL A 155 10.50 -11.60 -15.21
C VAL A 155 10.75 -10.52 -14.16
N SER A 156 9.82 -9.59 -13.98
CA SER A 156 9.89 -8.54 -12.96
C SER A 156 9.93 -9.11 -11.54
N HIS A 157 9.12 -10.13 -11.25
CA HIS A 157 9.15 -10.86 -9.98
C HIS A 157 10.47 -11.58 -9.78
N HIS A 158 11.00 -12.27 -10.79
CA HIS A 158 12.30 -12.92 -10.73
C HIS A 158 13.42 -11.93 -10.42
N PHE A 159 13.49 -10.81 -11.16
CA PHE A 159 14.51 -9.77 -10.93
C PHE A 159 14.35 -9.10 -9.56
N SER A 160 13.12 -8.86 -9.12
CA SER A 160 12.85 -8.30 -7.78
C SER A 160 13.35 -9.24 -6.67
N ARG A 161 13.09 -10.55 -6.81
CA ARG A 161 13.59 -11.58 -5.88
C ARG A 161 15.11 -11.69 -5.90
N GLU A 162 15.73 -11.72 -7.08
CA GLU A 162 17.19 -11.80 -7.20
C GLU A 162 17.86 -10.52 -6.67
N MET A 163 17.29 -9.35 -6.89
CA MET A 163 17.81 -8.09 -6.36
C MET A 163 17.74 -8.06 -4.83
N ALA A 164 16.61 -8.54 -4.25
CA ALA A 164 16.49 -8.70 -2.80
C ALA A 164 17.53 -9.68 -2.25
N ARG A 165 17.77 -10.81 -2.94
CA ARG A 165 18.80 -11.79 -2.59
C ARG A 165 20.20 -11.20 -2.64
N VAL A 166 20.57 -10.54 -3.74
CA VAL A 166 21.89 -9.90 -3.91
C VAL A 166 22.12 -8.82 -2.85
N ARG A 167 21.10 -8.00 -2.56
CA ARG A 167 21.17 -7.02 -1.47
C ARG A 167 21.39 -7.70 -0.13
N HIS A 168 20.61 -8.75 0.17
CA HIS A 168 20.77 -9.51 1.41
C HIS A 168 22.18 -10.10 1.54
N ASP A 169 22.72 -10.67 0.47
CA ASP A 169 24.08 -11.23 0.47
C ASP A 169 25.16 -10.16 0.60
N PHE A 170 24.98 -9.00 -0.04
CA PHE A 170 25.86 -7.84 0.13
C PHE A 170 25.88 -7.36 1.58
N MET A 171 24.72 -7.26 2.25
CA MET A 171 24.64 -6.85 3.65
C MET A 171 25.36 -7.81 4.61
N ARG A 172 25.69 -9.04 4.18
CA ARG A 172 26.45 -10.02 4.97
C ARG A 172 27.97 -9.89 4.79
N THR A 173 28.45 -9.16 3.79
CA THR A 173 29.89 -8.93 3.60
C THR A 173 30.45 -7.97 4.65
N SER A 174 31.76 -7.77 4.66
CA SER A 174 32.41 -6.76 5.51
C SER A 174 31.94 -5.34 5.16
N GLU A 175 31.78 -5.07 3.86
CA GLU A 175 31.44 -3.76 3.30
C GLU A 175 29.99 -3.41 3.61
N GLY A 176 29.05 -4.35 3.40
CA GLY A 176 27.64 -4.13 3.72
C GLY A 176 27.38 -3.95 5.22
N ARG A 177 28.09 -4.69 6.08
CA ARG A 177 28.01 -4.48 7.54
C ARG A 177 28.59 -3.15 7.97
N ASN A 178 29.69 -2.72 7.34
CA ASN A 178 30.25 -1.40 7.61
C ASN A 178 29.28 -0.28 7.23
N LEU A 179 28.63 -0.40 6.06
CA LEU A 179 27.57 0.53 5.64
C LEU A 179 26.42 0.57 6.66
N GLN A 180 25.96 -0.58 7.15
CA GLN A 180 24.90 -0.62 8.17
C GLN A 180 25.30 0.08 9.46
N ASN A 181 26.53 -0.13 9.94
CA ASN A 181 27.03 0.55 11.14
C ASN A 181 27.03 2.08 10.98
N VAL A 182 27.47 2.58 9.82
CA VAL A 182 27.46 4.02 9.51
C VAL A 182 26.03 4.58 9.53
N ILE A 183 25.06 3.84 8.97
CA ILE A 183 23.65 4.24 8.98
C ILE A 183 23.09 4.28 10.41
N ASP A 184 23.41 3.29 11.24
CA ASP A 184 22.94 3.21 12.62
C ASP A 184 23.52 4.34 13.50
N GLU A 185 24.78 4.70 13.28
CA GLU A 185 25.43 5.86 13.91
C GLU A 185 24.73 7.16 13.49
N LEU A 186 24.53 7.36 12.18
CA LEU A 186 23.84 8.55 11.66
C LEU A 186 22.39 8.67 12.15
N HIS A 187 21.69 7.55 12.35
CA HIS A 187 20.37 7.58 12.99
C HIS A 187 20.42 8.03 14.44
N THR A 188 21.40 7.54 15.19
CA THR A 188 21.58 7.93 16.59
C THR A 188 21.82 9.44 16.70
N ASP A 189 22.58 10.01 15.78
CA ASP A 189 22.97 11.42 15.79
C ASP A 189 21.88 12.35 15.24
N ASN A 190 21.13 11.91 14.23
CA ASN A 190 20.17 12.76 13.52
C ASN A 190 18.71 12.58 13.96
N VAL A 191 18.37 11.56 14.76
CA VAL A 191 17.01 11.30 15.23
C VAL A 191 16.87 11.71 16.70
N PHE A 192 16.08 12.75 16.98
CA PHE A 192 15.85 13.21 18.34
C PHE A 192 14.68 12.48 18.99
N VAL A 193 14.95 11.65 20.00
CA VAL A 193 13.88 11.05 20.82
C VAL A 193 13.47 12.01 21.93
N PHE A 194 12.25 12.52 21.90
CA PHE A 194 11.66 13.29 23.00
C PHE A 194 10.52 12.52 23.64
N ARG A 195 10.76 12.01 24.86
CA ARG A 195 9.85 11.11 25.58
C ARG A 195 9.52 9.88 24.73
N GLU A 196 8.27 9.71 24.32
CA GLU A 196 7.78 8.59 23.49
C GLU A 196 7.66 8.94 22.01
N HIS A 197 8.09 10.15 21.60
CA HIS A 197 7.95 10.66 20.24
C HIS A 197 9.33 10.83 19.58
N PHE A 198 9.43 10.52 18.28
CA PHE A 198 10.62 10.85 17.50
C PHE A 198 10.38 12.21 16.83
N MET A 199 11.25 13.18 17.11
CA MET A 199 11.31 14.45 16.39
C MET A 199 12.34 14.31 15.27
N GLY A 200 11.98 14.83 14.09
CA GLY A 200 12.49 14.40 12.79
C GLY A 200 14.00 14.50 12.56
N TYR A 201 14.39 13.92 11.43
CA TYR A 201 15.74 13.88 10.89
C TYR A 201 16.26 15.30 10.63
N ASN A 202 17.38 15.67 11.24
CA ASN A 202 18.24 16.68 10.59
C ASN A 202 18.68 16.05 9.27
N ALA A 203 18.35 16.67 8.14
CA ALA A 203 18.60 16.09 6.82
C ALA A 203 20.10 15.82 6.64
N ASP A 204 20.47 14.54 6.67
CA ASP A 204 21.82 14.06 6.40
C ASP A 204 21.84 13.53 4.96
N PRO A 205 22.70 14.09 4.08
CA PRO A 205 22.72 13.71 2.67
C PRO A 205 22.95 12.21 2.42
N LEU A 206 23.67 11.51 3.30
CA LEU A 206 23.92 10.07 3.15
C LEU A 206 22.69 9.27 3.54
N LEU A 207 21.98 9.67 4.60
CA LEU A 207 20.69 9.06 4.95
C LEU A 207 19.66 9.32 3.85
N ASP A 208 19.57 10.55 3.34
CA ASP A 208 18.69 10.91 2.23
C ASP A 208 19.01 10.06 1.00
N GLU A 209 20.28 9.94 0.61
CA GLU A 209 20.69 9.10 -0.52
C GLU A 209 20.40 7.62 -0.28
N PHE A 210 20.71 7.09 0.91
CA PHE A 210 20.45 5.69 1.25
C PHE A 210 18.96 5.34 1.22
N TYR A 211 18.13 6.21 1.79
CA TYR A 211 16.68 6.07 1.78
C TYR A 211 16.10 6.29 0.40
N PHE A 212 16.63 7.24 -0.38
CA PHE A 212 16.20 7.46 -1.75
C PHE A 212 16.58 6.30 -2.64
N GLN A 213 17.77 5.72 -2.50
CA GLN A 213 18.18 4.53 -3.25
C GLN A 213 17.32 3.33 -2.87
N THR A 214 17.02 3.16 -1.58
CA THR A 214 16.10 2.12 -1.11
C THR A 214 14.71 2.35 -1.69
N ALA A 215 14.13 3.53 -1.50
CA ALA A 215 12.81 3.89 -2.01
C ALA A 215 12.72 3.84 -3.54
N TRP A 216 13.78 4.22 -4.26
CA TRP A 216 13.85 4.18 -5.72
C TRP A 216 13.96 2.76 -6.26
N SER A 217 14.79 1.92 -5.61
CA SER A 217 14.80 0.49 -5.89
C SER A 217 13.41 -0.11 -5.67
N ASP A 218 12.75 0.30 -4.58
CA ASP A 218 11.43 -0.19 -4.22
C ASP A 218 10.34 0.29 -5.16
N LEU A 219 10.42 1.56 -5.61
CA LEU A 219 9.48 2.15 -6.56
C LEU A 219 9.64 1.53 -7.94
N LYS A 220 10.88 1.25 -8.37
CA LYS A 220 11.14 0.46 -9.59
C LYS A 220 10.61 -0.96 -9.51
N ASN A 221 10.63 -1.56 -8.32
CA ASN A 221 10.06 -2.90 -8.11
C ASN A 221 8.52 -2.87 -7.92
N ALA A 222 7.93 -1.71 -7.63
CA ALA A 222 6.48 -1.54 -7.42
C ALA A 222 5.74 -1.02 -8.67
N ILE A 223 6.47 -0.48 -9.65
CA ILE A 223 5.94 -0.06 -10.95
C ILE A 223 6.45 -1.07 -11.98
N GLY A 224 5.75 -2.20 -12.11
CA GLY A 224 5.82 -3.16 -13.24
C GLY A 224 7.22 -3.61 -13.65
#